data_AF-A0A0M4CX05-F1
#
_entry.id   AF-A0A0M4CX05-F1
#
_cell.length_a   1.000
_cell.length_b   1.000
_cell.length_c   1.000
_cell.angle_alpha   90.00
_cell.angle_beta   90.00
_cell.angle_gamma   90.00
#
_symmetry.space_group_name_H-M   'P 1'
#
loop_
_entity.id
_entity.type
_entity.pdbx_description
1 polymer ?
#
loop_
_entity_poly.entity_id
_entity_poly.type
_entity_poly.pdbx_seq_one_letter_code
_entity_poly.pdbx_strand_id
1 'polypeptide(L)'
;MSLSGTQLRAARGLLNMSVKELAEETGLAVNTIRRAEAGNGVAPITSANSALLRTTLEHEGVLFIDGDQKLGAGARLSHPHPPPPRRRRRDRN
;
A
#
# COMPACT_ATOMS: atom_id res chain seq x y z
N MET A 1 15.97 -3.08 -2.47
CA MET A 1 15.02 -4.22 -2.43
C MET A 1 13.78 -3.83 -3.23
N SER A 2 13.25 -4.72 -4.06
CA SER A 2 12.15 -4.40 -4.98
C SER A 2 10.79 -4.67 -4.34
N LEU A 3 9.97 -3.62 -4.24
CA LEU A 3 8.60 -3.74 -3.78
C LEU A 3 7.69 -4.24 -4.91
N SER A 4 6.85 -5.24 -4.62
CA SER A 4 5.92 -5.78 -5.62
C SER A 4 4.57 -5.08 -5.61
N GLY A 5 3.88 -5.09 -6.75
CA GLY A 5 2.50 -4.60 -6.85
C GLY A 5 1.54 -5.39 -5.95
N THR A 6 1.77 -6.69 -5.75
CA THR A 6 1.00 -7.51 -4.81
C THR A 6 1.16 -7.04 -3.37
N GLN A 7 2.41 -6.78 -2.93
CA GLN A 7 2.66 -6.28 -1.58
C GLN A 7 2.03 -4.90 -1.36
N LEU A 8 2.11 -4.00 -2.36
CA LEU A 8 1.45 -2.69 -2.30
C LEU A 8 -0.06 -2.82 -2.10
N ARG A 9 -0.73 -3.64 -2.92
CA ARG A 9 -2.17 -3.88 -2.80
C ARG A 9 -2.52 -4.53 -1.46
N ALA A 10 -1.73 -5.48 -0.99
CA ALA A 10 -1.94 -6.15 0.29
C ALA A 10 -1.82 -5.14 1.46
N ALA A 11 -0.74 -4.36 1.49
CA ALA A 11 -0.51 -3.31 2.49
C ALA A 11 -1.67 -2.30 2.52
N ARG A 12 -2.08 -1.81 1.35
CA ARG A 12 -3.20 -0.88 1.24
C ARG A 12 -4.52 -1.52 1.69
N GLY A 13 -4.74 -2.79 1.38
CA GLY A 13 -5.90 -3.56 1.83
C GLY A 13 -5.95 -3.74 3.35
N LEU A 14 -4.80 -4.02 3.99
CA LEU A 14 -4.69 -4.13 5.46
C LEU A 14 -5.10 -2.84 6.17
N LEU A 15 -4.73 -1.69 5.60
CA LEU A 15 -5.08 -0.36 6.12
C LEU A 15 -6.48 0.11 5.70
N ASN A 16 -7.19 -0.67 4.88
CA ASN A 16 -8.44 -0.26 4.22
C ASN A 16 -8.32 1.12 3.52
N MET A 17 -7.14 1.42 2.99
CA MET A 17 -6.84 2.69 2.34
C MET A 17 -7.22 2.62 0.86
N SER A 18 -7.84 3.66 0.33
CA SER A 18 -8.11 3.76 -1.10
C SER A 18 -6.86 4.23 -1.85
N VAL A 19 -6.80 3.96 -3.16
CA VAL A 19 -5.72 4.49 -4.02
C VAL A 19 -5.68 6.02 -3.98
N LYS A 20 -6.84 6.67 -3.79
CA LYS A 20 -6.95 8.12 -3.68
C LYS A 20 -6.34 8.63 -2.37
N GLU A 21 -6.66 8.00 -1.24
CA GLU A 21 -6.06 8.36 0.05
C GLU A 21 -4.53 8.16 0.00
N LEU A 22 -4.04 7.04 -0.56
CA LEU A 22 -2.60 6.83 -0.71
C LEU A 22 -1.94 7.87 -1.64
N ALA A 23 -2.66 8.35 -2.67
CA ALA A 23 -2.19 9.42 -3.54
C ALA A 23 -2.08 10.76 -2.79
N GLU A 24 -3.05 11.05 -1.92
CA GLU A 24 -3.05 12.25 -1.09
C GLU A 24 -1.90 12.21 -0.08
N GLU A 25 -1.68 11.09 0.61
CA GLU A 25 -0.59 10.93 1.59
C GLU A 25 0.80 10.98 0.94
N THR A 26 0.97 10.38 -0.24
CA THR A 26 2.28 10.34 -0.93
C THR A 26 2.55 11.56 -1.81
N GLY A 27 1.52 12.33 -2.17
CA GLY A 27 1.61 13.37 -3.20
C GLY A 27 1.81 12.82 -4.63
N LEU A 28 1.75 11.50 -4.84
CA LEU A 28 1.85 10.89 -6.16
C LEU A 28 0.53 10.96 -6.91
N ALA A 29 0.57 11.07 -8.24
CA ALA A 29 -0.63 10.95 -9.05
C ALA A 29 -1.28 9.56 -8.88
N VAL A 30 -2.63 9.51 -8.81
CA VAL A 30 -3.41 8.27 -8.71
C VAL A 30 -3.02 7.22 -9.76
N ASN A 31 -2.74 7.65 -11.00
CA ASN A 31 -2.31 6.74 -12.06
C ASN A 31 -0.94 6.11 -11.81
N THR A 32 -0.03 6.80 -11.11
CA THR A 32 1.27 6.25 -10.70
C THR A 32 1.08 5.10 -9.72
N ILE A 33 0.18 5.26 -8.74
CA ILE A 33 -0.12 4.21 -7.77
C ILE A 33 -0.83 3.03 -8.45
N ARG A 34 -1.81 3.29 -9.31
CA ARG A 34 -2.47 2.24 -10.11
C ARG A 34 -1.47 1.44 -10.94
N ARG A 35 -0.50 2.12 -11.55
CA ARG A 35 0.59 1.47 -12.32
C ARG A 35 1.49 0.63 -11.41
N ALA A 36 1.85 1.14 -10.23
CA ALA A 36 2.62 0.41 -9.24
C ALA A 36 1.90 -0.86 -8.77
N GLU A 37 0.59 -0.78 -8.60
CA GLU A 37 -0.29 -1.88 -8.19
C GLU A 37 -0.80 -2.74 -9.35
N ALA A 38 -0.42 -2.51 -10.61
CA ALA A 38 -1.06 -3.19 -11.75
C ALA A 38 -0.67 -4.67 -11.86
N GLY A 39 0.60 -4.99 -11.61
CA GLY A 39 1.15 -6.34 -11.73
C GLY A 39 1.31 -7.07 -10.40
N ASN A 40 1.69 -8.34 -10.46
CA ASN A 40 2.06 -9.13 -9.28
C ASN A 40 3.56 -9.08 -8.95
N GLY A 41 4.38 -8.73 -9.95
CA GLY A 41 5.84 -8.64 -9.82
C GLY A 41 6.30 -7.29 -9.29
N VAL A 42 7.57 -6.97 -9.54
CA VAL A 42 8.19 -5.68 -9.18
C VAL A 42 7.36 -4.53 -9.73
N ALA A 43 7.06 -3.54 -8.88
CA ALA A 43 6.27 -2.38 -9.28
C ALA A 43 6.98 -1.59 -10.40
N PRO A 44 6.32 -1.33 -11.56
CA PRO A 44 6.94 -0.64 -12.70
C PRO A 44 6.92 0.88 -12.49
N ILE A 45 7.65 1.34 -11.49
CA ILE A 45 7.83 2.73 -11.09
C ILE A 45 9.29 2.99 -10.71
N THR A 46 9.66 4.26 -10.54
CA THR A 46 11.02 4.63 -10.11
C THR A 46 11.31 4.08 -8.71
N SER A 47 12.60 3.91 -8.41
CA SER A 47 13.05 3.54 -7.05
C SER A 47 12.62 4.57 -6.00
N ALA A 48 12.66 5.87 -6.33
CA ALA A 48 12.19 6.95 -5.47
C ALA A 48 10.70 6.81 -5.12
N ASN A 49 9.84 6.57 -6.12
CA ASN A 49 8.39 6.39 -5.86
C ASN A 49 8.12 5.10 -5.10
N SER A 50 8.90 4.04 -5.35
CA SER A 50 8.79 2.78 -4.61
C SER A 50 9.15 2.97 -3.13
N ALA A 51 10.22 3.71 -2.84
CA ALA A 51 10.64 4.02 -1.49
C ALA A 51 9.61 4.91 -0.77
N LEU A 52 9.04 5.89 -1.48
CA LEU A 52 7.99 6.77 -0.93
C LEU A 52 6.73 5.98 -0.57
N LEU A 53 6.25 5.11 -1.47
CA LEU A 53 5.10 4.24 -1.19
C LEU A 53 5.38 3.30 -0.01
N ARG A 54 6.58 2.70 0.04
CA ARG A 54 6.98 1.82 1.14
C ARG A 54 6.93 2.54 2.47
N THR A 55 7.65 3.67 2.58
CA THR A 55 7.77 4.44 3.82
C THR A 55 6.44 5.00 4.29
N THR A 56 5.59 5.47 3.37
CA THR A 56 4.24 5.96 3.71
C THR A 56 3.38 4.84 4.31
N LEU A 57 3.33 3.68 3.66
CA LEU A 57 2.55 2.55 4.17
C LEU A 57 3.13 1.99 5.48
N GLU A 58 4.44 2.00 5.65
CA GLU A 58 5.10 1.62 6.90
C GLU A 58 4.76 2.58 8.05
N HIS A 59 4.72 3.89 7.78
CA HIS A 59 4.29 4.92 8.73
C HIS A 59 2.84 4.73 9.18
N GLU A 60 1.95 4.33 8.27
CA GLU A 60 0.54 4.01 8.57
C GLU A 60 0.36 2.68 9.33
N GLY A 61 1.43 1.94 9.58
CA GLY A 61 1.41 0.74 10.40
C GLY A 61 1.45 -0.57 9.63
N VAL A 62 1.99 -0.59 8.42
CA VAL A 62 2.36 -1.84 7.71
C VAL A 62 3.82 -2.20 7.99
N LEU A 63 4.11 -3.49 8.01
CA LEU A 63 5.45 -4.05 7.89
C LEU A 63 5.51 -4.88 6.62
N PHE A 64 6.41 -4.53 5.69
CA PHE A 64 6.69 -5.37 4.53
C PHE A 64 7.58 -6.54 4.94
N ILE A 65 7.18 -7.74 4.51
CA ILE A 65 7.87 -8.99 4.81
C ILE A 65 8.43 -9.50 3.49
N ASP A 66 9.72 -9.79 3.48
CA ASP A 66 10.38 -10.37 2.31
C ASP A 66 10.08 -11.87 2.24
N GLY A 67 10.07 -12.39 1.01
CA GLY A 67 9.94 -13.83 0.80
C GLY A 67 11.23 -14.55 1.20
N ASP A 68 11.09 -15.80 1.61
CA ASP A 68 12.18 -16.71 1.90
C ASP A 68 12.05 -18.00 1.06
N GLN A 69 12.80 -19.04 1.42
CA GLN A 69 12.78 -20.32 0.71
C GLN A 69 11.46 -21.11 0.85
N LYS A 70 10.63 -20.78 1.86
CA LYS A 70 9.40 -21.50 2.21
C LYS A 70 8.14 -20.68 1.92
N LEU A 71 8.22 -19.36 2.03
CA LEU A 71 7.08 -18.44 1.94
C LEU A 71 7.40 -17.26 1.01
N GLY A 72 6.40 -16.80 0.27
CA GLY A 72 6.51 -15.62 -0.59
C GLY A 72 6.50 -14.30 0.21
N ALA A 73 6.86 -13.22 -0.49
CA ALA A 73 6.82 -11.87 0.09
C ALA A 73 5.40 -11.44 0.45
N GLY A 74 5.26 -10.65 1.51
CA GLY A 74 3.98 -10.24 2.05
C GLY A 74 3.99 -8.88 2.74
N ALA A 75 2.88 -8.59 3.41
CA ALA A 75 2.68 -7.42 4.25
C ALA A 75 1.90 -7.84 5.52
N ARG A 76 2.18 -7.21 6.64
CA ARG A 76 1.51 -7.46 7.93
C ARG A 76 1.26 -6.13 8.64
N LEU A 77 0.22 -6.05 9.46
CA LEU A 77 0.06 -4.91 10.37
C LEU A 77 1.15 -4.91 11.46
N SER A 78 1.74 -3.76 11.73
CA SER A 78 2.75 -3.60 12.80
C SER A 78 2.11 -3.61 14.18
N HIS A 79 0.89 -3.10 14.29
CA HIS A 79 0.07 -3.08 15.50
C HIS A 79 -1.38 -3.38 15.10
N PRO A 80 -2.27 -3.77 16.04
CA PRO A 80 -3.68 -3.92 15.74
C PRO A 80 -4.24 -2.63 15.11
N HIS A 81 -4.59 -2.68 13.83
CA HIS A 81 -5.20 -1.55 13.14
C HIS A 81 -6.67 -1.48 13.59
N PRO A 82 -7.09 -0.40 14.28
CA PRO A 82 -8.48 -0.29 14.70
C PRO A 82 -9.39 -0.34 13.46
N PRO A 83 -10.62 -0.88 13.57
CA PRO A 83 -11.53 -0.88 12.45
C PRO A 83 -11.67 0.57 11.95
N PRO A 84 -11.63 0.79 10.62
CA PRO A 84 -11.76 2.13 10.08
C PRO A 84 -13.02 2.77 10.69
N PRO A 85 -12.96 4.05 11.10
CA PRO A 85 -14.15 4.72 11.63
C PRO A 85 -15.27 4.50 10.61
N ARG A 86 -16.42 3.97 11.06
CA ARG A 86 -17.55 3.64 10.18
C ARG A 86 -17.76 4.86 9.29
N ARG A 87 -17.39 4.77 8.01
CA ARG A 87 -17.56 5.89 7.08
C ARG A 87 -19.02 6.24 7.18
N ARG A 88 -19.35 7.36 7.83
CA ARG A 88 -20.70 7.91 7.77
C ARG A 88 -20.97 7.96 6.29
N ARG A 89 -22.00 7.24 5.81
CA ARG A 89 -22.46 7.39 4.43
C ARG A 89 -22.56 8.90 4.26
N ARG A 90 -21.64 9.50 3.51
CA ARG A 90 -21.79 10.89 3.12
C ARG A 90 -23.06 10.87 2.32
N ASP A 91 -24.11 11.41 2.91
CA ASP A 91 -25.39 11.62 2.26
C ASP A 91 -25.04 12.26 0.91
N ARG A 92 -25.38 11.53 -0.16
CA ARG A 92 -25.26 12.04 -1.51
C ARG A 92 -26.26 13.19 -1.59
N ASN A 93 -25.76 14.41 -1.58
CA ASN A 93 -26.49 15.56 -2.10
C ASN A 93 -26.43 15.52 -3.63
#